data_AF-A0AAU3NV85-F1
#
_entry.id   AF-A0AAU3NV85-F1
#
_cell.length_a   1.000
_cell.length_b   1.000
_cell.length_c   1.000
_cell.angle_alpha   90.00
_cell.angle_beta   90.00
_cell.angle_gamma   90.00
#
_symmetry.space_group_name_H-M   'P 1'
#
loop_
_entity.id
_entity.type
_entity.pdbx_description
1 polymer ?
#
loop_
_entity_poly.entity_id
_entity_poly.type
_entity_poly.pdbx_seq_one_letter_code
_entity_poly.pdbx_strand_id
1 'polypeptide(L)'
;MSWSISSTEVLARHRSAVLGFELHLAALRNPGLRALTQAWTEGSRTVLARFAGPDSAARLGPLLEGMIMHALLTTAPESPEKTRDAIDQTIGPAGRPGS
;
A
#
# COMPACT_ATOMS: atom_id res chain seq x y z
N MET A 1 -22.08 13.10 9.90
CA MET A 1 -21.43 12.03 10.69
C MET A 1 -19.93 12.20 10.55
N SER A 2 -19.25 12.75 11.56
CA SER A 2 -17.79 12.90 11.57
C SER A 2 -17.17 11.62 12.11
N TRP A 3 -16.56 10.81 11.25
CA TRP A 3 -15.77 9.66 11.69
C TRP A 3 -14.47 10.17 12.30
N SER A 4 -14.41 10.24 13.63
CA SER A 4 -13.16 10.50 14.34
C SER A 4 -12.36 9.20 14.40
N ILE A 5 -11.35 9.05 13.55
CA ILE A 5 -10.38 7.95 13.66
C ILE A 5 -9.70 8.11 15.01
N SER A 6 -9.78 7.08 15.86
CA SER A 6 -9.18 7.13 17.20
C SER A 6 -7.65 7.11 17.08
N SER A 7 -6.93 7.90 17.88
CA SER A 7 -5.45 7.96 17.82
C SER A 7 -4.78 6.59 17.96
N THR A 8 -5.40 5.66 18.69
CA THR A 8 -4.97 4.26 18.82
C THR A 8 -4.96 3.51 17.48
N GLU A 9 -5.95 3.76 16.62
CA GLU A 9 -6.08 3.12 15.31
C GLU A 9 -5.01 3.62 14.34
N VAL A 10 -4.70 4.92 14.39
CA VAL A 10 -3.59 5.53 13.65
C VAL A 10 -2.25 4.90 14.07
N LEU A 11 -2.00 4.78 15.37
CA LEU A 11 -0.79 4.16 15.90
C LEU A 11 -0.66 2.67 15.52
N ALA A 12 -1.77 1.93 15.57
CA ALA A 12 -1.80 0.53 15.16
C ALA A 12 -1.48 0.35 13.67
N ARG A 13 -2.03 1.21 12.81
CA ARG A 13 -1.72 1.23 11.36
C ARG A 13 -0.26 1.57 11.10
N HIS A 14 0.28 2.58 11.79
CA HIS A 14 1.70 2.95 11.67
C HIS A 14 2.62 1.80 12.05
N ARG A 15 2.38 1.16 13.21
CA ARG A 15 3.18 0.00 13.65
C ARG A 15 3.11 -1.16 12.66
N SER A 16 1.92 -1.44 12.14
CA SER A 16 1.73 -2.52 11.15
C SER A 16 2.49 -2.24 9.86
N ALA A 17 2.51 -0.99 9.39
CA ALA A 17 3.26 -0.58 8.20
C ALA A 17 4.78 -0.74 8.42
N VAL A 18 5.30 -0.27 9.56
CA VAL A 18 6.73 -0.42 9.91
C VAL A 18 7.13 -1.89 9.93
N LEU A 19 6.36 -2.74 10.60
CA LEU A 19 6.65 -4.18 10.67
C LEU A 19 6.63 -4.85 9.29
N GLY A 20 5.71 -4.42 8.42
CA GLY A 20 5.68 -4.84 7.02
C GLY A 20 6.99 -4.55 6.31
N PHE A 21 7.51 -3.33 6.41
CA PHE A 21 8.80 -2.97 5.79
C PHE A 21 9.99 -3.69 6.42
N GLU A 22 10.01 -3.87 7.74
CA GLU A 22 11.04 -4.65 8.43
C GLU A 22 11.08 -6.09 7.89
N LEU A 23 9.92 -6.72 7.67
CA LEU A 23 9.84 -8.04 7.05
C LEU A 23 10.41 -8.06 5.62
N HIS A 24 10.08 -7.06 4.79
CA HIS A 24 10.63 -6.96 3.43
C HIS A 24 12.16 -6.85 3.47
N LEU A 25 12.71 -5.97 4.31
CA LEU A 25 14.15 -5.80 4.48
C LEU A 25 14.84 -7.03 5.08
N ALA A 26 14.17 -7.75 5.97
CA ALA A 26 14.67 -9.00 6.53
C ALA A 26 14.73 -10.10 5.46
N ALA A 27 13.73 -10.19 4.57
CA ALA A 27 13.69 -11.18 3.49
C ALA A 27 14.77 -10.97 2.41
N LEU A 28 15.30 -9.75 2.28
CA LEU A 28 16.48 -9.48 1.45
C LEU A 28 17.74 -10.17 1.99
N ARG A 29 17.85 -10.34 3.31
CA ARG A 29 19.00 -10.94 4.00
C ARG A 29 18.81 -12.42 4.33
N ASN A 30 17.57 -12.84 4.56
CA ASN A 30 17.21 -14.22 4.89
C ASN A 30 16.20 -14.77 3.86
N PRO A 31 16.66 -15.59 2.89
CA PRO A 31 15.80 -16.17 1.87
C PRO A 31 14.63 -16.99 2.42
N GLY A 32 14.75 -17.55 3.64
CA GLY A 32 13.68 -18.29 4.30
C GLY A 32 12.43 -17.46 4.61
N LEU A 33 12.55 -16.13 4.65
CA LEU A 33 11.41 -15.23 4.87
C LEU A 33 10.67 -14.85 3.58
N ARG A 34 11.21 -15.17 2.40
CA ARG A 34 10.62 -14.75 1.12
C ARG A 34 9.22 -15.30 0.92
N ALA A 35 8.95 -16.54 1.34
CA ALA A 35 7.62 -17.14 1.24
C ALA A 35 6.58 -16.38 2.08
N LEU A 36 6.97 -15.96 3.30
CA LEU A 36 6.12 -15.15 4.17
C LEU A 36 5.87 -13.76 3.57
N THR A 37 6.90 -13.10 3.07
CA THR A 37 6.77 -11.81 2.37
C THR A 37 5.86 -11.93 1.14
N GLN A 38 6.03 -12.96 0.32
CA GLN A 38 5.18 -13.21 -0.85
C GLN A 38 3.71 -13.41 -0.47
N ALA A 39 3.43 -14.22 0.57
CA ALA A 39 2.06 -14.43 1.05
C ALA A 39 1.42 -13.12 1.55
N TRP A 40 2.21 -12.28 2.23
CA TRP A 40 1.76 -10.95 2.66
C TRP A 40 1.42 -10.04 1.47
N THR A 41 2.32 -9.93 0.49
CA THR A 41 2.11 -9.09 -0.71
C THR A 41 0.95 -9.60 -1.57
N GLU A 42 0.74 -10.91 -1.64
CA GLU A 42 -0.39 -11.46 -2.39
C GLU A 42 -1.73 -11.21 -1.68
N GLY A 43 -1.74 -11.23 -0.34
CA GLY A 43 -2.89 -10.82 0.45
C GLY A 43 -3.28 -9.36 0.19
N SER A 44 -2.30 -8.44 0.18
CA SER A 44 -2.57 -7.03 -0.11
C SER A 44 -3.07 -6.81 -1.55
N ARG A 45 -2.46 -7.49 -2.53
CA ARG A 45 -2.92 -7.47 -3.93
C ARG A 45 -4.35 -7.99 -4.08
N THR A 46 -4.70 -9.09 -3.41
CA THR A 46 -6.05 -9.66 -3.42
C THR A 46 -7.08 -8.67 -2.90
N VAL A 47 -6.76 -7.93 -1.84
CA VAL A 47 -7.65 -6.90 -1.30
C VAL A 47 -7.82 -5.75 -2.30
N LEU A 48 -6.71 -5.24 -2.85
CA LEU A 48 -6.75 -4.14 -3.85
C LEU A 48 -7.54 -4.53 -5.11
N ALA A 49 -7.39 -5.77 -5.57
CA ALA A 49 -8.06 -6.27 -6.77
C ALA A 49 -9.59 -6.26 -6.65
N ARG A 50 -10.14 -6.38 -5.43
CA ARG A 50 -11.59 -6.28 -5.18
C ARG A 50 -12.14 -4.89 -5.49
N PHE A 51 -11.31 -3.85 -5.40
CA PHE A 51 -11.74 -2.47 -5.59
C PHE A 51 -11.34 -1.91 -6.96
N ALA A 52 -10.17 -2.30 -7.48
CA ALA A 52 -9.60 -1.68 -8.68
C ALA A 52 -9.43 -2.64 -9.87
N GLY A 53 -9.71 -3.93 -9.68
CA GLY A 53 -9.38 -4.99 -10.64
C GLY A 53 -7.91 -5.45 -10.55
N PRO A 54 -7.58 -6.62 -11.10
CA PRO A 54 -6.26 -7.24 -10.95
C PRO A 54 -5.13 -6.41 -11.57
N ASP A 55 -5.34 -5.83 -12.75
CA ASP A 55 -4.31 -5.04 -13.44
C ASP A 55 -3.96 -3.76 -12.67
N SER A 56 -4.98 -3.05 -12.19
CA SER A 56 -4.78 -1.86 -11.37
C SER A 56 -4.17 -2.22 -10.02
N ALA A 57 -4.55 -3.33 -9.40
CA ALA A 57 -3.96 -3.80 -8.15
C ALA A 57 -2.47 -4.12 -8.30
N ALA A 58 -2.05 -4.69 -9.44
CA ALA A 58 -0.64 -4.94 -9.73
C ALA A 58 0.18 -3.65 -9.82
N ARG A 59 -0.42 -2.54 -10.28
CA ARG A 59 0.22 -1.22 -10.34
C ARG A 59 0.16 -0.47 -8.98
N LEU A 60 -0.96 -0.55 -8.29
CA LEU A 60 -1.20 0.14 -7.02
C LEU A 60 -0.34 -0.40 -5.89
N GLY A 61 -0.09 -1.71 -5.83
CA GLY A 61 0.71 -2.31 -4.75
C GLY A 61 2.07 -1.63 -4.57
N PRO A 62 2.95 -1.63 -5.59
CA PRO A 62 4.25 -0.97 -5.51
C PRO A 62 4.18 0.55 -5.28
N LEU A 63 3.18 1.24 -5.86
CA LEU A 63 2.98 2.67 -5.65
C LEU A 63 2.70 2.98 -4.18
N LEU A 64 1.70 2.29 -3.62
CA LEU A 64 1.29 2.48 -2.22
C LEU A 64 2.44 2.11 -1.28
N GLU A 65 3.19 1.06 -1.58
CA GLU A 65 4.38 0.68 -0.81
C GLU A 65 5.41 1.82 -0.79
N GLY A 66 5.73 2.43 -1.94
CA GLY A 66 6.61 3.60 -2.01
C GLY A 66 6.06 4.81 -1.24
N MET A 67 4.77 5.13 -1.42
CA MET A 67 4.12 6.26 -0.75
C MET A 67 4.10 6.11 0.76
N ILE A 68 3.79 4.90 1.27
CA ILE A 68 3.75 4.64 2.70
C ILE A 68 5.17 4.74 3.27
N MET A 69 6.20 4.22 2.59
CA MET A 69 7.59 4.39 3.02
C MET A 69 7.96 5.88 3.14
N HIS A 70 7.64 6.68 2.11
CA HIS A 70 7.89 8.12 2.17
C HIS A 70 7.09 8.81 3.28
N ALA A 71 5.82 8.44 3.48
CA ALA A 71 4.98 9.00 4.55
C ALA A 71 5.52 8.67 5.96
N LEU A 72 6.12 7.49 6.15
CA LEU A 72 6.74 7.09 7.43
C LEU A 72 8.04 7.87 7.71
N LEU A 73 8.77 8.28 6.66
CA LEU A 73 10.08 8.92 6.76
C LEU A 73 10.03 10.44 6.62
N THR A 74 8.94 11.00 6.10
CA THR A 74 8.86 12.43 5.77
C THR A 74 8.78 13.29 7.02
N THR A 75 9.51 14.41 7.00
CA THR A 75 9.35 15.52 7.94
C THR A 75 8.44 16.63 7.38
N ALA A 76 7.99 16.49 6.14
CA ALA A 76 7.10 17.41 5.43
C ALA A 76 5.96 16.60 4.77
N PRO A 77 4.82 16.43 5.47
CA PRO A 77 3.71 15.62 4.97
C PRO A 77 3.16 16.13 3.64
N GLU A 78 2.87 15.22 2.72
CA GLU A 78 2.22 15.54 1.45
C GLU A 78 0.72 15.79 1.66
N SER A 79 0.09 16.59 0.79
CA SER A 79 -1.34 16.83 0.89
C SER A 79 -2.12 15.58 0.43
N PRO A 80 -3.28 15.29 1.04
CA PRO A 80 -4.14 14.19 0.61
C PRO A 80 -4.54 14.27 -0.86
N GLU A 81 -4.63 15.48 -1.42
CA GLU A 81 -4.99 15.73 -2.82
C GLU A 81 -3.92 15.17 -3.77
N LYS A 82 -2.64 15.42 -3.51
CA LYS A 82 -1.56 14.89 -4.35
C LYS A 82 -1.48 13.37 -4.29
N THR A 83 -1.76 12.77 -3.13
CA THR A 83 -1.86 11.32 -2.99
C THR A 83 -2.99 10.76 -3.87
N ARG A 84 -4.15 11.43 -3.91
CA ARG A 84 -5.27 11.02 -4.78
C ARG A 84 -4.90 11.15 -6.25
N ASP A 85 -4.31 12.28 -6.66
CA ASP A 85 -3.91 12.51 -8.04
C ASP A 85 -2.94 11.44 -8.56
N ALA A 86 -1.97 11.04 -7.73
CA ALA A 86 -1.01 10.00 -8.08
C ALA A 86 -1.65 8.59 -8.18
N ILE A 87 -2.64 8.29 -7.33
CA ILE A 87 -3.44 7.06 -7.41
C ILE A 87 -4.25 7.05 -8.71
N ASP A 88 -4.98 8.13 -8.99
CA ASP A 88 -5.83 8.29 -10.18
C ASP A 88 -5.01 8.15 -11.48
N GLN A 89 -3.83 8.77 -11.51
CA GLN A 89 -2.90 8.64 -12.64
C GLN A 89 -2.42 7.20 -12.84
N THR A 90 -2.21 6.45 -11.75
CA THR A 90 -1.68 5.07 -11.81
C THR A 90 -2.72 4.05 -12.26
N ILE A 91 -3.98 4.24 -11.87
CA ILE A 91 -5.08 3.37 -12.33
C ILE A 91 -5.50 3.72 -13.76
N GLY A 92 -5.32 4.98 -14.19
CA GLY A 92 -5.80 5.48 -15.47
C GLY A 92 -7.34 5.55 -15.53
N PRO A 93 -7.93 6.06 -16.63
CA PRO A 93 -9.37 5.92 -16.82
C PRO A 93 -9.72 4.43 -16.79
N ALA A 94 -10.78 4.06 -16.06
CA ALA A 94 -11.21 2.67 -15.91
C ALA A 94 -11.21 1.96 -17.27
N GLY A 95 -10.25 1.06 -17.47
CA GLY A 95 -10.15 0.28 -18.69
C GLY A 95 -11.46 -0.47 -18.89
N ARG A 96 -12.12 -0.24 -20.02
CA ARG A 96 -13.39 -0.90 -20.36
C ARG A 96 -13.16 -2.41 -20.29
N PRO A 97 -13.95 -3.18 -19.52
CA PRO A 97 -13.78 -4.62 -19.46
C PRO A 97 -14.12 -5.23 -20.84
N GLY A 98 -13.16 -5.96 -21.41
CA GLY A 98 -13.37 -6.79 -22.60
C GLY A 98 -12.92 -6.15 -23.92
N SER A 99 -11.77 -6.61 -24.42
CA SER A 99 -11.52 -6.81 -25.85
C SER A 99 -11.04 -8.24 -26.05
#